data_AF-A0A3T1B6H1-F1
#
_entry.id   AF-A0A3T1B6H1-F1
#
_cell.length_a   1.000
_cell.length_b   1.000
_cell.length_c   1.000
_cell.angle_alpha   90.00
_cell.angle_beta   90.00
_cell.angle_gamma   90.00
#
_symmetry.space_group_name_H-M   'P 1'
#
loop_
_entity.id
_entity.type
_entity.pdbx_description
1 polymer ?
#
loop_
_entity_poly.entity_id
_entity_poly.type
_entity_poly.pdbx_seq_one_letter_code
_entity_poly.pdbx_strand_id
1 'polypeptide(L)'
;MQSGVLDVINAPARELPQQRTRGAGHLGFRPDIEGLRAVAVTLVVLAHAGVGRVEGGYVGVDVFFVISGFLITGLLLGEHRRTGTISLPRFYARRAMRLLPVATVVVLATVAAAWLWLPATRFKAITVDALFSTFYGINWRLGSEGIDYMNATADPSPLQHL
;
A
#
# COMPACT_ATOMS: atom_id res chain seq x y z
N MET A 1 13.63 44.75 60.04
CA MET A 1 12.67 43.65 59.74
C MET A 1 12.75 43.34 58.24
N GLN A 2 13.87 42.72 57.84
CA GLN A 2 14.28 42.45 56.44
C GLN A 2 13.75 41.10 55.92
N SER A 3 12.58 40.64 56.36
CA SER A 3 12.13 39.26 56.14
C SER A 3 11.28 39.04 54.88
N GLY A 4 10.87 40.09 54.16
CA GLY A 4 9.95 39.96 53.02
C GLY A 4 10.61 39.64 51.67
N VAL A 5 11.93 39.82 51.52
CA VAL A 5 12.62 39.69 50.22
C VAL A 5 13.16 38.27 49.98
N LEU A 6 13.39 37.49 51.04
CA LEU A 6 13.93 36.13 50.92
C LEU A 6 12.87 35.08 50.52
N ASP A 7 11.58 35.35 50.71
CA ASP A 7 10.50 34.41 50.34
C ASP A 7 10.24 34.35 48.83
N VAL A 8 10.59 35.40 48.08
CA VAL A 8 10.43 35.41 46.61
C VAL A 8 11.52 34.55 45.93
N ILE A 9 12.69 34.42 46.56
CA ILE A 9 13.82 33.64 46.02
C ILE A 9 13.63 32.14 46.27
N ASN A 10 12.81 31.75 47.25
CA ASN A 10 12.61 30.36 47.65
C ASN A 10 11.30 29.75 47.14
N ALA A 11 10.68 30.35 46.10
CA ALA A 11 9.54 29.75 45.44
C ALA A 11 9.97 28.41 44.83
N PRO A 12 9.35 27.26 45.21
CA PRO A 12 9.66 25.99 44.58
C PRO A 12 9.38 26.15 43.09
N ALA A 13 10.38 25.83 42.26
CA ALA A 13 10.25 25.85 40.82
C ALA A 13 8.93 25.16 40.47
N ARG A 14 7.95 25.93 39.97
CA ARG A 14 6.70 25.36 39.46
C ARG A 14 7.14 24.33 38.44
N GLU A 15 6.96 23.06 38.76
CA GLU A 15 7.04 21.99 37.78
C GLU A 15 6.01 22.36 36.72
N LEU A 16 6.49 22.98 35.64
CA LEU A 16 5.72 23.16 34.43
C LEU A 16 5.17 21.77 34.14
N PRO A 17 3.85 21.61 33.94
CA PRO A 17 3.29 20.31 33.63
C PRO A 17 4.16 19.75 32.52
N GLN A 18 4.89 18.67 32.82
CA GLN A 18 5.67 17.98 31.81
C GLN A 18 4.64 17.63 30.76
N GLN A 19 4.60 18.42 29.69
CA GLN A 19 3.84 18.10 28.52
C GLN A 19 4.46 16.79 28.12
N ARG A 20 3.78 15.69 28.51
CA ARG A 20 4.05 14.36 27.99
C ARG A 20 4.02 14.60 26.50
N THR A 21 5.19 14.69 25.90
CA THR A 21 5.40 14.67 24.47
C THR A 21 4.80 13.36 24.05
N ARG A 22 3.50 13.39 23.75
CA ARG A 22 2.73 12.24 23.29
C ARG A 22 3.56 11.70 22.14
N GLY A 23 4.16 10.53 22.38
CA GLY A 23 5.21 10.00 21.54
C GLY A 23 4.81 10.13 20.09
N ALA A 24 5.61 10.86 19.32
CA ALA A 24 5.59 10.84 17.88
C ALA A 24 5.89 9.39 17.47
N GLY A 25 4.84 8.58 17.34
CA GLY A 25 5.02 7.15 17.49
C GLY A 25 3.88 6.28 17.00
N HIS A 26 2.86 6.83 16.36
CA HIS A 26 1.99 6.16 15.38
C HIS A 26 1.44 7.28 14.51
N LEU A 27 1.67 7.25 13.19
CA LEU A 27 0.72 7.89 12.28
C LEU A 27 -0.58 7.12 12.54
N GLY A 28 -1.46 7.67 13.38
CA GLY A 28 -2.74 7.06 13.67
C GLY A 28 -3.48 6.78 12.36
N PHE A 29 -4.33 5.77 12.36
CA PHE A 29 -5.19 5.44 11.22
C PHE A 29 -5.82 6.74 10.66
N ARG A 30 -5.51 7.07 9.40
CA ARG A 30 -5.95 8.29 8.72
C ARG A 30 -7.06 7.92 7.74
N PRO A 31 -8.34 7.87 8.20
CA PRO A 31 -9.45 7.38 7.40
C PRO A 31 -9.68 8.21 6.12
N ASP A 32 -9.33 9.49 6.16
CA ASP A 32 -9.30 10.41 5.02
C ASP A 32 -8.36 9.93 3.92
N ILE A 33 -7.12 9.58 4.27
CA ILE A 33 -6.10 9.13 3.32
C ILE A 33 -6.39 7.72 2.81
N GLU A 34 -6.88 6.85 3.66
CA GLU A 34 -7.29 5.50 3.26
C GLU A 34 -8.53 5.52 2.36
N GLY A 35 -9.49 6.40 2.64
CA GLY A 35 -10.67 6.62 1.81
C GLY A 35 -10.30 7.12 0.41
N LEU A 36 -9.35 8.07 0.31
CA LEU A 36 -8.88 8.56 -0.98
C LEU A 36 -8.18 7.46 -1.80
N ARG A 37 -7.41 6.58 -1.14
CA ARG A 37 -6.82 5.40 -1.79
C ARG A 37 -7.88 4.41 -2.27
N ALA A 38 -8.93 4.20 -1.46
CA ALA A 38 -10.04 3.34 -1.84
C ALA A 38 -10.75 3.88 -3.09
N VAL A 39 -11.08 5.18 -3.12
CA VAL A 39 -11.68 5.84 -4.29
C VAL A 39 -10.78 5.70 -5.52
N ALA A 40 -9.47 5.94 -5.37
CA ALA A 40 -8.52 5.79 -6.46
C ALA A 40 -8.51 4.37 -7.04
N VAL A 41 -8.47 3.34 -6.19
CA VAL A 41 -8.56 1.92 -6.62
C VAL A 41 -9.92 1.61 -7.25
N THR A 42 -11.03 2.12 -6.71
CA THR A 42 -12.37 1.93 -7.28
C THR A 42 -12.46 2.49 -8.69
N LEU A 43 -11.91 3.69 -8.94
CA LEU A 43 -11.87 4.26 -10.29
C LEU A 43 -11.06 3.40 -11.25
N VAL A 44 -9.92 2.84 -10.81
CA VAL A 44 -9.11 1.90 -11.62
C VAL A 44 -9.91 0.65 -11.97
N VAL A 45 -10.60 0.06 -10.99
CA VAL A 45 -11.40 -1.16 -11.19
C VAL A 45 -12.58 -0.89 -12.11
N LEU A 46 -13.31 0.22 -11.93
CA LEU A 46 -14.45 0.57 -12.80
C LEU A 46 -14.02 0.81 -14.24
N ALA A 47 -12.89 1.50 -14.44
CA ALA A 47 -12.32 1.71 -15.77
C ALA A 47 -11.96 0.38 -16.48
N HIS A 48 -11.41 -0.59 -15.74
CA HIS A 48 -11.09 -1.91 -16.31
C HIS A 48 -12.31 -2.82 -16.50
N ALA A 49 -13.33 -2.69 -15.64
CA ALA A 49 -14.56 -3.46 -15.74
C ALA A 49 -15.50 -2.98 -16.86
N GLY A 50 -15.15 -1.89 -17.58
CA GLY A 50 -15.98 -1.28 -18.62
C GLY A 50 -17.26 -0.65 -18.06
N VAL A 51 -17.30 -0.34 -16.76
CA VAL A 51 -18.49 0.19 -16.09
C VAL A 51 -18.47 1.71 -16.17
N GLY A 52 -19.40 2.26 -16.96
CA GLY A 52 -19.47 3.68 -17.27
C GLY A 52 -18.39 4.09 -18.28
N ARG A 53 -18.61 5.20 -18.99
CA ARG A 53 -17.59 5.82 -19.87
C ARG A 53 -16.49 6.50 -19.04
N VAL A 54 -15.95 5.79 -18.05
CA VAL A 54 -14.89 6.28 -17.19
C VAL A 54 -13.58 6.13 -17.96
N GLU A 55 -13.38 7.04 -18.91
CA GLU A 55 -12.08 7.24 -19.55
C GLU A 55 -11.13 7.85 -18.51
N GLY A 56 -9.94 7.28 -18.32
CA GLY A 56 -8.93 7.85 -17.41
C GLY A 56 -8.56 7.04 -16.17
N GLY A 57 -8.68 5.70 -16.19
CA GLY A 57 -8.22 4.84 -15.09
C GLY A 57 -6.76 5.09 -14.63
N TYR A 58 -5.91 5.60 -15.52
CA TYR A 58 -4.52 6.01 -15.20
C TYR A 58 -4.43 7.10 -14.11
N VAL A 59 -5.40 8.02 -14.04
CA VAL A 59 -5.42 9.06 -12.99
C VAL A 59 -5.59 8.42 -11.60
N GLY A 60 -6.41 7.38 -11.51
CA GLY A 60 -6.58 6.62 -10.26
C GLY A 60 -5.27 5.94 -9.83
N VAL A 61 -4.51 5.41 -10.81
CA VAL A 61 -3.19 4.81 -10.56
C VAL A 61 -2.21 5.86 -10.03
N ASP A 62 -2.11 7.02 -10.67
CA ASP A 62 -1.21 8.11 -10.28
C ASP A 62 -1.51 8.60 -8.86
N VAL A 63 -2.78 8.88 -8.57
CA VAL A 63 -3.23 9.35 -7.25
C VAL A 63 -2.93 8.30 -6.17
N PHE A 64 -3.20 7.02 -6.44
CA PHE A 64 -2.91 5.96 -5.49
C PHE A 64 -1.42 5.86 -5.16
N PHE A 65 -0.54 5.96 -6.16
CA PHE A 65 0.91 5.88 -5.97
C PHE A 65 1.46 7.10 -5.22
N VAL A 66 1.03 8.31 -5.57
CA VAL A 66 1.44 9.54 -4.88
C VAL A 66 1.08 9.49 -3.40
N ILE A 67 -0.15 9.13 -3.07
CA ILE A 67 -0.61 9.02 -1.68
C ILE A 67 0.15 7.92 -0.93
N SER A 68 0.36 6.78 -1.58
CA SER A 68 1.12 5.68 -0.98
C SER A 68 2.57 6.08 -0.70
N GLY A 69 3.22 6.79 -1.63
CA GLY A 69 4.58 7.30 -1.48
C GLY A 69 4.71 8.30 -0.33
N PHE A 70 3.76 9.24 -0.21
CA PHE A 70 3.68 10.17 0.92
C PHE A 70 3.62 9.43 2.27
N LEU A 71 2.74 8.42 2.36
CA LEU A 71 2.52 7.68 3.61
C LEU A 71 3.71 6.78 3.97
N ILE A 72 4.32 6.11 3.00
CA ILE A 72 5.52 5.29 3.19
C ILE A 72 6.67 6.17 3.67
N THR A 73 6.92 7.29 2.99
CA THR A 73 7.99 8.23 3.37
C THR A 73 7.76 8.77 4.78
N GLY A 74 6.53 9.14 5.11
CA GLY A 74 6.17 9.57 6.46
C GLY A 74 6.44 8.51 7.53
N LEU A 75 6.14 7.24 7.26
CA LEU A 75 6.44 6.12 8.16
C LEU A 75 7.94 5.91 8.35
N LEU A 76 8.72 5.92 7.26
CA LEU A 76 10.16 5.72 7.31
C LEU A 76 10.87 6.88 8.01
N LEU A 77 10.44 8.12 7.75
CA LEU A 77 10.97 9.30 8.43
C LEU A 77 10.59 9.31 9.92
N GLY A 78 9.38 8.88 10.25
CA GLY A 78 8.95 8.68 11.63
C GLY A 78 9.78 7.62 12.37
N GLU A 79 10.09 6.50 11.71
CA GLU A 79 10.99 5.46 12.24
C GLU A 79 12.40 6.05 12.46
N HIS A 80 12.98 6.66 11.44
CA HIS A 80 14.33 7.25 11.52
C HIS A 80 14.47 8.30 12.63
N ARG A 81 13.47 9.19 12.80
CA ARG A 81 13.47 10.18 13.89
C ARG A 81 13.47 9.53 15.28
N ARG A 82 12.92 8.32 15.42
CA ARG A 82 12.74 7.64 16.70
C ARG A 82 13.88 6.68 17.04
N THR A 83 14.45 6.03 16.04
CA THR A 83 15.45 4.96 16.20
C THR A 83 16.82 5.30 15.60
N GLY A 84 16.96 6.47 14.95
CA GLY A 84 18.16 6.88 14.22
C GLY A 84 18.46 6.06 12.97
N THR A 85 17.66 5.04 12.67
CA THR A 85 17.92 4.04 11.62
C THR A 85 16.62 3.64 10.95
N ILE A 86 16.69 3.12 9.72
CA ILE A 86 15.53 2.61 8.98
C ILE A 86 15.71 1.11 8.77
N SER A 87 14.77 0.30 9.28
CA SER A 87 14.76 -1.14 9.04
C SER A 87 13.88 -1.48 7.83
N LEU A 88 14.47 -1.45 6.64
CA LEU A 88 13.79 -1.89 5.40
C LEU A 88 13.28 -3.34 5.47
N PRO A 89 14.03 -4.32 6.02
CA PRO A 89 13.53 -5.69 6.12
C PRO A 89 12.26 -5.77 6.97
N ARG A 90 12.21 -5.05 8.09
CA ARG A 90 11.04 -5.03 8.98
C ARG A 90 9.85 -4.32 8.32
N PHE A 91 10.11 -3.26 7.56
CA PHE A 91 9.11 -2.55 6.77
C PHE A 91 8.47 -3.48 5.72
N TYR A 92 9.28 -4.14 4.90
CA TYR A 92 8.79 -5.04 3.87
C TYR A 92 8.15 -6.30 4.45
N ALA A 93 8.66 -6.86 5.54
CA ALA A 93 8.06 -8.02 6.20
C ALA A 93 6.62 -7.76 6.67
N ARG A 94 6.36 -6.61 7.32
CA ARG A 94 5.00 -6.22 7.72
C ARG A 94 4.07 -6.08 6.52
N ARG A 95 4.60 -5.54 5.41
CA ARG A 95 3.83 -5.36 4.18
C ARG A 95 3.53 -6.69 3.49
N ALA A 96 4.52 -7.58 3.42
CA ALA A 96 4.37 -8.93 2.87
C ALA A 96 3.35 -9.75 3.66
N MET A 97 3.42 -9.75 5.00
CA MET A 97 2.45 -10.47 5.85
C MET A 97 1.02 -9.95 5.72
N ARG A 98 0.83 -8.72 5.21
CA ARG A 98 -0.50 -8.15 4.95
C ARG A 98 -0.98 -8.39 3.52
N LEU A 99 -0.08 -8.37 2.53
CA LEU A 99 -0.44 -8.50 1.11
C LEU A 99 -0.48 -9.95 0.61
N LEU A 100 0.47 -10.78 1.05
CA LEU A 100 0.59 -12.17 0.60
C LEU A 100 -0.69 -12.99 0.88
N PRO A 101 -1.32 -12.93 2.07
CA PRO A 101 -2.53 -13.73 2.32
C PRO A 101 -3.67 -13.40 1.35
N VAL A 102 -3.87 -12.11 1.07
CA VAL A 102 -4.92 -11.66 0.14
C VAL A 102 -4.59 -12.08 -1.29
N ALA A 103 -3.34 -11.89 -1.71
CA ALA A 103 -2.89 -12.30 -3.03
C ALA A 103 -3.04 -13.82 -3.23
N THR A 104 -2.67 -14.63 -2.23
CA THR A 104 -2.84 -16.09 -2.27
C THR A 104 -4.30 -16.48 -2.44
N VAL A 105 -5.21 -15.86 -1.67
CA VAL A 105 -6.66 -16.14 -1.80
C VAL A 105 -7.16 -15.80 -3.20
N VAL A 106 -6.78 -14.63 -3.74
CA VAL A 106 -7.19 -14.20 -5.10
C VAL A 106 -6.65 -15.15 -6.17
N VAL A 107 -5.37 -15.52 -6.08
CA VAL A 107 -4.73 -16.47 -7.02
C VAL A 107 -5.46 -17.82 -6.97
N LEU A 108 -5.67 -18.39 -5.78
CA LEU A 108 -6.34 -19.68 -5.64
C LEU A 108 -7.78 -19.64 -6.15
N ALA A 109 -8.52 -18.59 -5.83
CA ALA A 109 -9.89 -18.40 -6.33
C ALA A 109 -9.92 -18.28 -7.86
N THR A 110 -8.96 -17.55 -8.45
CA THR A 110 -8.86 -17.38 -9.90
C THR A 110 -8.50 -18.69 -10.59
N VAL A 111 -7.56 -19.46 -10.05
CA VAL A 111 -7.19 -20.78 -10.58
C VAL A 111 -8.37 -21.76 -10.48
N ALA A 112 -9.09 -21.77 -9.36
CA ALA A 112 -10.28 -22.61 -9.19
C ALA A 112 -11.40 -22.24 -10.17
N ALA A 113 -11.67 -20.95 -10.34
CA ALA A 113 -12.65 -20.46 -11.32
C ALA A 113 -12.24 -20.82 -12.77
N ALA A 114 -10.95 -20.67 -13.09
CA ALA A 114 -10.44 -21.04 -14.40
C ALA A 114 -10.55 -22.54 -14.68
N TRP A 115 -10.27 -23.39 -13.68
CA TRP A 115 -10.44 -24.83 -13.80
C TRP A 115 -11.89 -25.25 -14.05
N LEU A 116 -12.85 -24.58 -13.40
CA LEU A 116 -14.27 -24.91 -13.49
C LEU A 116 -14.91 -24.43 -14.81
N TRP A 117 -14.45 -23.30 -15.35
CA TRP A 117 -15.16 -22.59 -16.43
C TRP A 117 -14.40 -22.48 -17.76
N LEU A 118 -13.10 -22.79 -17.84
CA LEU A 118 -12.32 -22.64 -19.08
C LEU A 118 -11.89 -23.98 -19.72
N PRO A 119 -11.81 -24.05 -21.07
CA PRO A 119 -11.26 -25.20 -21.78
C PRO A 119 -9.78 -25.48 -21.42
N ALA A 120 -9.40 -26.76 -21.40
CA ALA A 120 -8.07 -27.23 -20.97
C ALA A 120 -6.87 -26.58 -21.70
N THR A 121 -7.07 -26.08 -22.92
CA THR A 121 -6.05 -25.38 -23.71
C THR A 121 -5.68 -24.00 -23.12
N ARG A 122 -6.62 -23.28 -22.49
CA ARG A 122 -6.34 -22.00 -21.79
C ARG A 122 -5.79 -22.22 -20.37
N PHE A 123 -6.05 -23.37 -19.75
CA PHE A 123 -5.64 -23.68 -18.38
C PHE A 123 -4.11 -23.75 -18.21
N LYS A 124 -3.38 -24.29 -19.21
CA LYS A 124 -1.91 -24.40 -19.16
C LYS A 124 -1.22 -23.03 -19.16
N ALA A 125 -1.74 -22.06 -19.93
CA ALA A 125 -1.25 -20.69 -19.93
C ALA A 125 -1.51 -19.99 -18.59
N ILE A 126 -2.72 -20.14 -18.03
CA ILE A 126 -3.10 -19.55 -16.74
C ILE A 126 -2.26 -20.09 -15.58
N THR A 127 -1.87 -21.37 -15.62
CA THR A 127 -1.04 -21.98 -14.56
C THR A 127 0.37 -21.39 -14.54
N VAL A 128 0.95 -21.11 -15.72
CA VAL A 128 2.25 -20.45 -15.82
C VAL A 128 2.14 -19.01 -15.31
N ASP A 129 1.09 -18.29 -15.72
CA ASP A 129 0.83 -16.93 -15.25
C ASP A 129 0.62 -16.88 -13.72
N ALA A 130 -0.04 -17.89 -13.14
CA ALA A 130 -0.25 -18.03 -11.70
C ALA A 130 1.07 -18.24 -10.96
N LEU A 131 1.98 -19.02 -11.54
CA LEU A 131 3.31 -19.23 -10.98
C LEU A 131 4.10 -17.92 -10.94
N PHE A 132 4.10 -17.18 -12.06
CA PHE A 132 4.78 -15.87 -12.13
C PHE A 132 4.12 -14.83 -11.22
N SER A 133 2.78 -14.82 -11.11
CA SER A 133 2.06 -13.92 -10.21
C SER A 133 2.36 -14.18 -8.73
N THR A 134 2.51 -15.46 -8.36
CA THR A 134 2.86 -15.86 -6.99
C THR A 134 4.20 -15.29 -6.53
N PHE A 135 5.16 -15.16 -7.46
CA PHE A 135 6.47 -14.58 -7.21
C PHE A 135 6.60 -13.11 -7.61
N TYR A 136 5.47 -12.42 -7.86
CA TYR A 136 5.47 -11.02 -8.30
C TYR A 136 6.23 -10.78 -9.62
N GLY A 137 6.43 -11.83 -10.42
CA GLY A 137 7.18 -11.85 -11.67
C GLY A 137 6.31 -11.76 -12.93
N ILE A 138 4.98 -11.68 -12.80
CA ILE A 138 4.07 -11.64 -13.95
C ILE A 138 4.35 -10.42 -14.84
N ASN A 139 4.71 -9.28 -14.26
CA ASN A 139 5.11 -8.08 -15.00
C ASN A 139 6.38 -8.30 -15.87
N TRP A 140 7.35 -9.09 -15.40
CA TRP A 140 8.55 -9.41 -16.17
C TRP A 140 8.25 -10.36 -17.33
N ARG A 141 7.39 -11.34 -17.09
CA ARG A 141 6.93 -12.29 -18.12
C ARG A 141 6.12 -11.58 -19.21
N LEU A 142 5.16 -10.74 -18.83
CA LEU A 142 4.38 -9.93 -19.76
C LEU A 142 5.27 -8.95 -20.54
N GLY A 143 6.28 -8.36 -19.89
CA GLY A 143 7.28 -7.51 -20.56
C GLY A 143 8.15 -8.27 -21.56
N SER A 144 8.44 -9.56 -21.31
CA SER A 144 9.15 -10.43 -22.26
C SER A 144 8.27 -10.95 -23.40
N GLU A 145 6.95 -11.00 -23.21
CA GLU A 145 5.97 -11.42 -24.24
C GLU A 145 5.59 -10.26 -25.19
N GLY A 146 6.11 -9.04 -24.98
CA GLY A 146 6.01 -7.93 -25.95
C GLY A 146 4.59 -7.37 -26.14
N ILE A 147 3.72 -7.51 -25.13
CA ILE A 147 2.38 -6.94 -25.17
C ILE A 147 2.53 -5.43 -24.94
N ASP A 148 2.24 -4.62 -25.97
CA ASP A 148 2.13 -3.18 -25.85
C ASP A 148 1.20 -2.86 -24.68
N TYR A 149 1.76 -2.37 -23.57
CA TYR A 149 1.06 -2.14 -22.30
C TYR A 149 -0.11 -1.15 -22.46
N MET A 150 -0.09 -0.37 -23.56
CA MET A 150 -1.11 0.63 -23.93
C MET A 150 -2.00 0.20 -25.11
N ASN A 151 -1.75 -0.96 -25.75
CA ASN A 151 -2.53 -1.50 -26.88
C ASN A 151 -2.51 -3.04 -26.86
N ALA A 152 -3.17 -3.65 -25.87
CA ALA A 152 -3.31 -5.10 -25.81
C ALA A 152 -4.38 -5.59 -26.81
N THR A 153 -3.96 -5.99 -28.01
CA THR A 153 -4.84 -6.63 -29.03
C THR A 153 -5.00 -8.15 -28.83
N ALA A 154 -4.43 -8.71 -27.76
CA ALA A 154 -4.61 -10.11 -27.37
C ALA A 154 -5.44 -10.17 -26.07
N ASP A 155 -6.35 -11.15 -25.98
CA ASP A 155 -7.16 -11.39 -24.77
C ASP A 155 -6.25 -11.44 -23.54
N PRO A 156 -6.37 -10.45 -22.62
CA PRO A 156 -5.46 -10.32 -21.49
C PRO A 156 -5.58 -11.52 -20.54
N SER A 157 -4.45 -11.92 -19.95
CA SER A 157 -4.44 -12.95 -18.92
C SER A 157 -5.28 -12.49 -17.73
N PRO A 158 -6.13 -13.35 -17.14
CA PRO A 158 -6.88 -13.02 -15.92
C PRO A 158 -5.98 -12.60 -14.73
N LEU A 159 -4.69 -12.91 -14.80
CA LEU A 159 -3.70 -12.64 -13.75
C LEU A 159 -2.83 -11.42 -14.05
N GLN A 160 -3.11 -10.69 -15.13
CA GLN A 160 -2.31 -9.54 -15.58
C GLN A 160 -2.22 -8.40 -14.55
N HIS A 161 -3.10 -8.35 -13.57
CA HIS A 161 -3.16 -7.28 -12.57
C HIS A 161 -2.65 -7.69 -11.17
N LEU A 162 -1.99 -8.86 -11.03
CA LEU A 162 -1.35 -9.33 -9.79
C LEU A 162 0.11 -8.87 -9.65
#